data_AF-A0A832NFS4-F1
#
_entry.id   AF-A0A832NFS4-F1
#
_cell.length_a   1.000
_cell.length_b   1.000
_cell.length_c   1.000
_cell.angle_alpha   90.00
_cell.angle_beta   90.00
_cell.angle_gamma   90.00
#
_symmetry.space_group_name_H-M   'P 1'
#
loop_
_entity.id
_entity.type
_entity.pdbx_description
1 polymer ?
#
loop_
_entity_poly.entity_id
_entity_poly.type
_entity_poly.pdbx_seq_one_letter_code
_entity_poly.pdbx_strand_id
1 'polypeptide(L)'
;MRGSLLCLVVFLLLSASPAGAGPRLVELAVKPRVEVPPSGVLKVRELASISCDDEGLASSLGSVELRLDPAGGFVGLEELAEMVASSSRVPARLAFRGPSRVELVSGGVDGAGGFLLAEVGAAIARASGFDGRVELSVSPSFVDTIRGGRILPPGRIAPGSQAATLWVEKGGRRFSVPISLRWFGRALALRSSVPRGKRIEASDLQVVEVAWRQDARWISDPASAVGAVARRSLAAGHLLTGGDLERSWAVRRGQTLL
;
A
#
# COMPACT_ATOMS: atom_id res chain seq x y z
N MET A 1 -1.55 15.91 -8.30
CA MET A 1 -0.24 15.72 -8.94
C MET A 1 0.83 15.92 -7.88
N ARG A 2 1.48 14.85 -7.38
CA ARG A 2 2.62 14.97 -6.46
C ARG A 2 3.88 14.81 -7.30
N GLY A 3 4.66 15.88 -7.43
CA GLY A 3 5.90 15.87 -8.18
C GLY A 3 6.94 15.00 -7.47
N SER A 4 7.37 13.92 -8.12
CA SER A 4 8.59 13.21 -7.70
C SER A 4 9.77 14.10 -8.01
N LEU A 5 10.37 14.71 -6.98
CA LEU A 5 11.68 15.34 -7.09
C LEU A 5 12.70 14.25 -7.41
N LEU A 6 13.23 14.27 -8.63
CA LEU A 6 14.39 13.46 -9.01
C LEU A 6 15.60 13.93 -8.20
N CYS A 7 16.25 13.00 -7.53
CA CYS A 7 17.46 13.23 -6.74
C CYS A 7 18.62 12.48 -7.41
N LEU A 8 19.80 13.11 -7.46
CA LEU A 8 21.02 12.52 -7.97
C LEU A 8 22.04 12.52 -6.83
N VAL A 9 22.53 11.34 -6.46
CA VAL A 9 23.53 11.16 -5.42
C VAL A 9 24.73 10.44 -6.04
N VAL A 10 25.92 11.03 -5.94
CA VAL A 10 27.15 10.45 -6.51
C VAL A 10 28.05 10.02 -5.35
N PHE A 11 28.31 8.72 -5.25
CA PHE A 11 29.21 8.15 -4.24
C PHE A 11 30.56 7.78 -4.85
N LEU A 12 31.63 8.25 -4.20
CA LEU A 12 33.01 7.95 -4.54
C LEU A 12 33.52 6.78 -3.69
N LEU A 13 33.47 5.56 -4.24
CA LEU A 13 34.19 4.43 -3.69
C LEU A 13 35.56 4.33 -4.33
N LEU A 14 36.58 4.86 -3.66
CA LEU A 14 37.97 4.64 -4.03
C LEU A 14 38.46 3.33 -3.40
N SER A 15 38.37 2.25 -4.17
CA SER A 15 39.24 1.09 -3.94
C SER A 15 40.49 1.27 -4.79
N ALA A 16 41.67 1.03 -4.21
CA ALA A 16 42.95 1.12 -4.91
C ALA A 16 42.94 0.15 -6.13
N SER A 17 42.77 0.71 -7.32
CA SER A 17 42.85 -0.04 -8.57
C SER A 17 44.33 -0.21 -8.96
N PRO A 18 44.76 -1.38 -9.45
CA PRO A 18 46.09 -1.52 -10.03
C PRO A 18 46.24 -0.55 -11.21
N ALA A 19 47.44 0.02 -11.32
CA ALA A 19 47.78 1.16 -12.16
C ALA A 19 47.23 1.07 -13.59
N GLY A 20 46.50 2.10 -14.03
CA GLY A 20 46.31 2.40 -15.46
C GLY A 20 44.92 2.81 -15.92
N ALA A 21 43.85 2.51 -15.18
CA ALA A 21 42.48 2.89 -15.56
C ALA A 21 41.83 3.70 -14.45
N GLY A 22 41.42 4.95 -14.76
CA GLY A 22 40.63 5.77 -13.84
C GLY A 22 39.33 5.05 -13.45
N PRO A 23 38.76 5.35 -12.27
CA PRO A 23 37.56 4.66 -11.80
C PRO A 23 36.40 4.86 -12.78
N ARG A 24 35.90 3.75 -13.33
CA ARG A 24 34.77 3.73 -14.29
C ARG A 24 33.49 4.18 -13.59
N LEU A 25 32.71 5.04 -14.24
CA LEU A 25 31.43 5.51 -13.73
C LEU A 25 30.32 4.53 -14.11
N VAL A 26 29.49 4.17 -13.14
CA VAL A 26 28.31 3.32 -13.33
C VAL A 26 27.10 4.09 -12.84
N GLU A 27 26.09 4.20 -13.70
CA GLU A 27 24.82 4.83 -13.33
C GLU A 27 23.80 3.77 -12.91
N LEU A 28 23.19 3.98 -11.75
CA LEU A 28 22.16 3.14 -11.14
C LEU A 28 20.85 3.92 -11.09
N ALA A 29 19.94 3.61 -12.00
CA ALA A 29 18.61 4.21 -12.04
C ALA A 29 17.66 3.42 -11.12
N VAL A 30 17.47 3.92 -9.90
CA VAL A 30 16.71 3.27 -8.83
C VAL A 30 15.20 3.40 -9.06
N LYS A 31 14.47 2.30 -8.96
CA LYS A 31 13.02 2.28 -9.09
C LYS A 31 12.37 3.01 -7.90
N PRO A 32 11.24 3.71 -8.11
CA PRO A 32 10.56 4.41 -7.02
C PRO A 32 9.88 3.48 -6.01
N ARG A 33 9.61 2.25 -6.44
CA ARG A 33 8.96 1.21 -5.65
C ARG A 33 9.64 -0.12 -5.95
N VAL A 34 10.00 -0.86 -4.91
CA VAL A 34 10.72 -2.14 -5.01
C VAL A 34 10.08 -3.15 -4.07
N GLU A 35 9.83 -4.35 -4.59
CA GLU A 35 9.31 -5.46 -3.81
C GLU A 35 10.45 -6.17 -3.09
N VAL A 36 10.40 -6.20 -1.76
CA VAL A 36 11.40 -6.88 -0.94
C VAL A 36 10.94 -8.31 -0.69
N PRO A 37 11.69 -9.33 -1.13
CA PRO A 37 11.30 -10.71 -0.89
C PRO A 37 11.26 -11.02 0.61
N PRO A 38 10.52 -12.06 1.04
CA PRO A 38 10.44 -12.45 2.45
C PRO A 38 11.80 -12.77 3.10
N SER A 39 12.80 -13.13 2.29
CA SER A 39 14.19 -13.35 2.73
C SER A 39 14.89 -12.06 3.18
N GLY A 40 14.35 -10.88 2.82
CA GLY A 40 15.01 -9.59 2.97
C GLY A 40 16.23 -9.41 2.05
N VAL A 41 16.53 -10.38 1.17
CA VAL A 41 17.71 -10.35 0.31
C VAL A 41 17.30 -10.04 -1.12
N LEU A 42 17.77 -8.92 -1.65
CA LEU A 42 17.43 -8.42 -2.97
C LEU A 42 18.71 -8.12 -3.77
N LYS A 43 18.72 -8.41 -5.07
CA LYS A 43 19.86 -8.08 -5.93
C LYS A 43 19.81 -6.64 -6.41
N VAL A 44 20.96 -5.99 -6.62
CA VAL A 44 21.00 -4.60 -7.14
C VAL A 44 20.26 -4.46 -8.47
N ARG A 45 20.29 -5.47 -9.36
CA ARG A 45 19.53 -5.46 -10.62
C ARG A 45 18.01 -5.43 -10.44
N GLU A 46 17.52 -5.90 -9.29
CA GLU A 46 16.09 -5.89 -8.96
C GLU A 46 15.68 -4.51 -8.43
N LEU A 47 16.60 -3.83 -7.74
CA LEU A 47 16.46 -2.46 -7.21
C LEU A 47 16.54 -1.39 -8.31
N ALA A 48 17.50 -1.51 -9.22
CA ALA A 48 17.91 -0.45 -10.14
C ALA A 48 18.30 -0.98 -11.52
N SER A 49 18.08 -0.17 -12.54
CA SER A 49 18.65 -0.42 -13.87
C SER A 49 20.10 0.05 -13.88
N ILE A 50 21.01 -0.79 -14.39
CA ILE A 50 22.45 -0.54 -14.36
C ILE A 50 22.89 -0.13 -15.76
N SER A 51 23.52 1.04 -15.88
CA SER A 51 24.09 1.54 -17.14
C SER A 51 25.61 1.70 -16.99
N CYS A 52 26.36 0.94 -17.79
CA CYS A 52 27.83 0.95 -17.82
C CYS A 52 28.34 0.43 -19.17
N ASP A 53 29.50 0.91 -19.61
CA ASP A 53 30.17 0.46 -20.83
C ASP A 53 30.85 -0.92 -20.67
N ASP A 54 30.92 -1.46 -19.45
CA ASP A 54 31.52 -2.75 -19.12
C ASP A 54 30.44 -3.74 -18.64
N GLU A 55 30.11 -4.71 -19.49
CA GLU A 55 29.11 -5.74 -19.20
C GLU A 55 29.51 -6.67 -18.04
N GLY A 56 30.80 -6.92 -17.84
CA GLY A 56 31.31 -7.75 -16.74
C GLY A 56 31.13 -7.04 -15.40
N LEU A 57 31.36 -5.72 -15.40
CA LEU A 57 31.15 -4.87 -14.23
C LEU A 57 29.66 -4.69 -13.91
N ALA A 58 28.81 -4.48 -14.94
CA ALA A 58 27.36 -4.41 -14.78
C ALA A 58 26.78 -5.73 -14.23
N SER A 59 27.28 -6.87 -14.71
CA SER A 59 26.86 -8.20 -14.23
C SER A 59 27.29 -8.48 -12.80
N SER A 60 28.51 -8.08 -12.44
CA SER A 60 29.05 -8.21 -11.09
C SER A 60 28.26 -7.36 -10.10
N LEU A 61 28.04 -6.07 -10.43
CA LEU A 61 27.28 -5.15 -9.59
C LEU A 61 25.82 -5.57 -9.47
N GLY A 62 25.20 -6.01 -10.57
CA GLY A 62 23.83 -6.49 -10.59
C GLY A 62 23.59 -7.78 -9.80
N SER A 63 24.66 -8.50 -9.45
CA SER A 63 24.59 -9.73 -8.64
C SER A 63 24.87 -9.47 -7.15
N VAL A 64 25.22 -8.25 -6.77
CA VAL A 64 25.39 -7.86 -5.37
C VAL A 64 24.07 -7.99 -4.64
N GLU A 65 24.10 -8.68 -3.51
CA GLU A 65 22.96 -8.89 -2.64
C GLU A 65 22.90 -7.81 -1.56
N LEU A 66 21.73 -7.19 -1.41
CA LEU A 66 21.42 -6.21 -0.38
C LEU A 66 20.47 -6.85 0.62
N ARG A 67 20.72 -6.60 1.91
CA ARG A 67 19.80 -6.96 2.99
C ARG A 67 18.95 -5.77 3.34
N LEU A 68 17.65 -5.87 3.09
CA LEU A 68 16.64 -4.87 3.37
C LEU A 68 15.61 -5.43 4.35
N ASP A 69 14.91 -4.55 5.06
CA ASP A 69 13.86 -4.98 5.98
C ASP A 69 12.70 -5.63 5.20
N PRO A 70 12.39 -6.92 5.45
CA PRO A 70 11.28 -7.62 4.78
C PRO A 70 9.90 -7.06 5.15
N ALA A 71 9.78 -6.27 6.23
CA ALA A 71 8.54 -5.58 6.59
C ALA A 71 8.18 -4.44 5.62
N GLY A 72 9.11 -4.04 4.73
CA GLY A 72 8.94 -2.90 3.84
C GLY A 72 9.07 -1.55 4.55
N GLY A 73 8.60 -0.48 3.92
CA GLY A 73 8.69 0.89 4.43
C GLY A 73 9.26 1.84 3.41
N PHE A 74 10.08 2.79 3.86
CA PHE A 74 10.78 3.73 2.99
C PHE A 74 12.26 3.72 3.33
N VAL A 75 13.08 3.71 2.28
CA VAL A 75 14.53 3.84 2.41
C VAL A 75 15.00 5.07 1.62
N GLY A 76 15.96 5.80 2.18
CA GLY A 76 16.54 6.96 1.49
C GLY A 76 17.41 6.54 0.31
N LEU A 77 17.51 7.38 -0.73
CA LEU A 77 18.42 7.12 -1.84
C LEU A 77 19.89 7.09 -1.40
N GLU A 78 20.25 7.92 -0.41
CA GLU A 78 21.59 7.96 0.19
C GLU A 78 21.90 6.68 0.97
N GLU A 79 20.94 6.21 1.77
CA GLU A 79 21.06 4.97 2.55
C GLU A 79 21.19 3.75 1.63
N LEU A 80 20.40 3.70 0.54
CA LEU A 80 20.56 2.68 -0.51
C LEU A 80 21.94 2.73 -1.16
N ALA A 81 22.43 3.94 -1.46
CA ALA A 81 23.74 4.12 -2.06
C ALA A 81 24.86 3.61 -1.13
N GLU A 82 24.76 3.88 0.17
CA GLU A 82 25.70 3.39 1.19
C GLU A 82 25.65 1.86 1.35
N MET A 83 24.45 1.26 1.32
CA MET A 83 24.29 -0.20 1.37
C MET A 83 24.89 -0.90 0.15
N VAL A 84 24.66 -0.37 -1.05
CA VAL A 84 25.27 -0.89 -2.27
C VAL A 84 26.78 -0.70 -2.23
N ALA A 85 27.24 0.47 -1.77
CA ALA A 85 28.64 0.79 -1.66
C ALA A 85 29.39 -0.15 -0.70
N SER A 86 28.83 -0.42 0.47
CA SER A 86 29.40 -1.32 1.48
C SER A 86 29.32 -2.81 1.08
N SER A 87 28.31 -3.19 0.30
CA SER A 87 28.12 -4.58 -0.15
C SER A 87 28.88 -4.90 -1.44
N SER A 88 29.12 -3.90 -2.29
CA SER A 88 29.86 -4.05 -3.53
C SER A 88 31.36 -3.91 -3.28
N ARG A 89 32.14 -4.90 -3.71
CA ARG A 89 33.62 -4.79 -3.77
C ARG A 89 34.10 -4.33 -5.14
N VAL A 90 33.25 -3.61 -5.87
CA VAL A 90 33.50 -3.24 -7.26
C VAL A 90 34.33 -1.95 -7.27
N PRO A 91 35.48 -1.89 -7.94
CA PRO A 91 36.31 -0.68 -8.03
C PRO A 91 35.72 0.30 -9.06
N ALA A 92 34.53 0.85 -8.77
CA ALA A 92 33.80 1.75 -9.66
C ALA A 92 33.22 2.96 -8.90
N ARG A 93 33.03 4.07 -9.63
CA ARG A 93 32.25 5.21 -9.16
C ARG A 93 30.77 4.93 -9.41
N LEU A 94 29.96 5.01 -8.37
CA LEU A 94 28.52 4.74 -8.47
C LEU A 94 27.75 6.07 -8.44
N ALA A 95 27.00 6.34 -9.50
CA ALA A 95 26.05 7.44 -9.56
C ALA A 95 24.63 6.89 -9.43
N PHE A 96 23.92 7.28 -8.38
CA PHE A 96 22.55 6.84 -8.13
C PHE A 96 21.59 7.93 -8.60
N ARG A 97 20.64 7.55 -9.45
CA ARG A 97 19.59 8.42 -9.97
C ARG A 97 18.24 7.83 -9.62
N GLY A 98 17.37 8.60 -8.97
CA GLY A 98 16.06 8.10 -8.56
C GLY A 98 15.31 9.07 -7.67
N PRO A 99 14.17 8.68 -7.09
CA PRO A 99 13.52 9.49 -6.08
C PRO A 99 14.35 9.53 -4.79
N SER A 100 14.23 10.62 -4.02
CA SER A 100 14.92 10.76 -2.73
C SER A 100 14.50 9.70 -1.68
N ARG A 101 13.33 9.09 -1.87
CA ARG A 101 12.81 7.98 -1.07
C ARG A 101 12.28 6.89 -1.98
N VAL A 102 12.68 5.65 -1.70
CA VAL A 102 12.19 4.45 -2.38
C VAL A 102 11.23 3.73 -1.45
N GLU A 103 10.04 3.42 -1.97
CA GLU A 103 9.06 2.62 -1.25
C GLU A 103 9.44 1.14 -1.34
N LEU A 104 9.75 0.54 -0.19
CA LEU A 104 9.96 -0.89 -0.05
C LEU A 104 8.61 -1.52 0.26
N VAL A 105 8.08 -2.28 -0.68
CA VAL A 105 6.85 -3.04 -0.45
C VAL A 105 7.26 -4.44 -0.08
N SER A 106 6.78 -4.92 1.07
CA SER A 106 6.93 -6.33 1.41
C SER A 106 6.38 -7.14 0.24
N GLY A 107 7.24 -7.90 -0.42
CA GLY A 107 6.86 -8.88 -1.41
C GLY A 107 5.96 -9.88 -0.70
N GLY A 108 4.65 -9.62 -0.77
CA GLY A 108 3.65 -10.50 -0.23
C GLY A 108 3.91 -11.90 -0.78
N VAL A 109 3.66 -12.91 0.05
CA VAL A 109 3.77 -14.30 -0.37
C VAL A 109 2.60 -14.61 -1.30
N ASP A 110 2.69 -14.13 -2.54
CA ASP A 110 1.98 -14.71 -3.66
C ASP A 110 2.74 -15.98 -4.04
N GLY A 111 2.35 -17.08 -3.39
CA GLY A 111 2.72 -18.42 -3.86
C GLY A 111 3.45 -19.28 -2.83
N ALA A 112 2.69 -20.20 -2.23
CA ALA A 112 2.97 -21.64 -2.07
C ALA A 112 2.20 -22.18 -0.87
N GLY A 113 0.88 -22.29 -0.99
CA GLY A 113 0.03 -22.84 0.07
C GLY A 113 -1.43 -22.40 0.03
N GLY A 114 -2.09 -22.49 -1.13
CA GLY A 114 -3.53 -22.75 -1.22
C GLY A 114 -4.58 -21.77 -0.63
N PHE A 115 -4.19 -20.63 -0.06
CA PHE A 115 -5.09 -19.52 0.22
C PHE A 115 -4.35 -18.23 -0.10
N LEU A 116 -4.78 -17.52 -1.14
CA LEU A 116 -4.30 -16.17 -1.38
C LEU A 116 -4.78 -15.32 -0.21
N LEU A 117 -3.93 -14.48 0.39
CA LEU A 117 -4.33 -13.61 1.51
C LEU A 117 -5.58 -12.77 1.15
N ALA A 118 -5.77 -12.47 -0.14
CA ALA A 118 -6.98 -11.87 -0.68
C ALA A 118 -8.26 -12.69 -0.43
N GLU A 119 -8.22 -14.02 -0.53
CA GLU A 119 -9.34 -14.91 -0.26
C GLU A 119 -9.70 -14.95 1.22
N VAL A 120 -8.69 -14.89 2.10
CA VAL A 120 -8.89 -14.76 3.55
C VAL A 120 -9.52 -13.41 3.87
N GLY A 121 -9.04 -12.34 3.24
CA GLY A 121 -9.66 -11.01 3.32
C GLY A 121 -11.13 -11.03 2.89
N ALA A 122 -11.44 -11.67 1.76
CA ALA A 122 -12.82 -11.84 1.28
C ALA A 122 -13.68 -12.71 2.22
N ALA A 123 -13.11 -13.73 2.86
CA ALA A 123 -13.80 -14.53 3.88
C ALA A 123 -14.10 -13.70 5.13
N ILE A 124 -13.15 -12.86 5.57
CA ILE A 124 -13.32 -11.93 6.71
C ILE A 124 -14.42 -10.90 6.40
N ALA A 125 -14.40 -10.30 5.19
CA ALA A 125 -15.44 -9.36 4.77
C ALA A 125 -16.83 -10.00 4.83
N ARG A 126 -16.99 -11.21 4.26
CA ARG A 126 -18.25 -11.96 4.31
C ARG A 126 -18.69 -12.32 5.74
N ALA A 127 -17.77 -12.83 6.57
CA ALA A 127 -18.07 -13.22 7.95
C ALA A 127 -18.47 -12.05 8.86
N SER A 128 -18.00 -10.84 8.54
CA SER A 128 -18.31 -9.61 9.26
C SER A 128 -19.54 -8.86 8.72
N GLY A 129 -20.10 -9.28 7.58
CA GLY A 129 -21.17 -8.57 6.89
C GLY A 129 -20.73 -7.23 6.30
N PHE A 130 -19.43 -7.02 6.09
CA PHE A 130 -18.89 -5.81 5.52
C PHE A 130 -18.93 -5.84 3.99
N ASP A 131 -19.61 -4.85 3.40
CA ASP A 131 -19.68 -4.67 1.95
C ASP A 131 -18.50 -3.80 1.47
N GLY A 132 -17.31 -4.42 1.43
CA GLY A 132 -16.07 -3.78 1.02
C GLY A 132 -14.89 -4.74 0.95
N ARG A 133 -13.69 -4.18 0.73
CA ARG A 133 -12.44 -4.95 0.67
C ARG A 133 -11.78 -4.99 2.04
N VAL A 134 -11.23 -6.14 2.40
CA VAL A 134 -10.37 -6.30 3.57
C VAL A 134 -9.01 -6.76 3.10
N GLU A 135 -8.00 -5.96 3.39
CA GLU A 135 -6.60 -6.33 3.23
C GLU A 135 -6.08 -6.79 4.58
N LEU A 136 -5.17 -7.76 4.54
CA LEU A 136 -4.53 -8.28 5.73
C LEU A 136 -3.01 -8.23 5.56
N SER A 137 -2.31 -8.02 6.66
CA SER A 137 -0.87 -8.19 6.74
C SER A 137 -0.51 -9.11 7.90
N VAL A 138 0.58 -9.85 7.72
CA VAL A 138 1.08 -10.82 8.69
C VAL A 138 2.53 -10.48 8.99
N SER A 139 2.93 -10.63 10.25
CA SER A 139 4.35 -10.50 10.60
C SER A 139 5.20 -11.54 9.86
N PRO A 140 6.40 -11.17 9.36
CA PRO A 140 7.33 -12.09 8.69
C PRO A 140 7.60 -13.37 9.49
N SER A 141 7.62 -13.28 10.82
CA SER A 141 7.85 -14.43 11.73
C SER A 141 6.79 -15.53 11.64
N PHE A 142 5.62 -15.27 11.06
CA PHE A 142 4.53 -16.25 10.90
C PHE A 142 4.33 -16.69 9.45
N VAL A 143 5.14 -16.20 8.51
CA VAL A 143 5.03 -16.56 7.09
C VAL A 143 5.18 -18.07 6.89
N ASP A 144 6.17 -18.70 7.52
CA ASP A 144 6.39 -20.15 7.40
C ASP A 144 5.29 -20.97 8.08
N THR A 145 4.63 -20.41 9.10
CA THR A 145 3.48 -21.03 9.75
C THR A 145 2.28 -21.07 8.79
N ILE A 146 2.06 -19.97 8.05
CA ILE A 146 1.00 -19.88 7.04
C ILE A 146 1.33 -20.74 5.82
N ARG A 147 2.58 -20.73 5.36
CA ARG A 147 3.02 -21.43 4.16
C ARG A 147 2.78 -22.95 4.29
N GLY A 148 1.97 -23.50 3.40
CA GLY A 148 1.59 -24.92 3.41
C GLY A 148 0.69 -25.34 4.57
N GLY A 149 0.16 -24.40 5.36
CA GLY A 149 -0.88 -24.65 6.36
C GLY A 149 -2.28 -24.35 5.81
N ARG A 150 -3.29 -25.05 6.32
CA ARG A 150 -4.70 -24.75 6.02
C ARG A 150 -5.16 -23.59 6.88
N ILE A 151 -5.56 -22.49 6.23
CA ILE A 151 -6.12 -21.34 6.92
C ILE A 151 -7.57 -21.62 7.31
N LEU A 152 -7.91 -21.35 8.58
CA LEU A 152 -9.26 -21.40 9.09
C LEU A 152 -9.79 -19.97 9.23
N PRO A 153 -10.98 -19.66 8.71
CA PRO A 153 -11.55 -18.32 8.84
C PRO A 153 -11.75 -17.98 10.33
N PRO A 154 -11.53 -16.71 10.72
CA PRO A 154 -11.88 -16.28 12.06
C PRO A 154 -13.39 -16.41 12.25
N GLY A 155 -13.83 -16.77 13.46
CA GLY A 155 -15.25 -17.00 13.75
C GLY A 155 -16.10 -15.75 13.53
N ARG A 156 -16.05 -14.79 14.46
CA ARG A 156 -16.73 -13.49 14.36
C ARG A 156 -15.73 -12.36 14.45
N ILE A 157 -15.86 -11.38 13.57
CA ILE A 157 -15.05 -10.17 13.56
C ILE A 157 -15.91 -8.97 13.23
N ALA A 158 -15.75 -7.89 13.99
CA ALA A 158 -16.50 -6.66 13.75
C ALA A 158 -15.87 -5.88 12.59
N PRO A 159 -16.67 -5.34 11.65
CA PRO A 159 -16.17 -4.44 10.63
C PRO A 159 -15.34 -3.28 11.22
N GLY A 160 -14.18 -3.00 10.62
CA GLY A 160 -13.25 -1.96 11.08
C GLY A 160 -12.25 -2.40 12.15
N SER A 161 -12.28 -3.66 12.59
CA SER A 161 -11.29 -4.22 13.54
C SER A 161 -9.87 -4.17 12.96
N GLN A 162 -8.90 -3.59 13.66
CA GLN A 162 -7.53 -3.42 13.12
C GLN A 162 -6.65 -4.66 13.20
N ALA A 163 -7.04 -5.64 14.01
CA ALA A 163 -6.28 -6.87 14.21
C ALA A 163 -7.22 -8.05 14.46
N ALA A 164 -6.74 -9.25 14.16
CA ALA A 164 -7.42 -10.49 14.46
C ALA A 164 -6.41 -11.62 14.66
N THR A 165 -6.91 -12.76 15.13
CA THR A 165 -6.14 -14.00 15.18
C THR A 165 -6.64 -14.94 14.10
N LEU A 166 -5.74 -15.31 13.20
CA LEU A 166 -5.95 -16.35 12.21
C LEU A 166 -5.53 -17.70 12.81
N TRP A 167 -6.33 -18.74 12.56
CA TRP A 167 -5.95 -20.09 12.93
C TRP A 167 -5.42 -20.84 11.71
N VAL A 168 -4.25 -21.46 11.84
CA VAL A 168 -3.63 -22.23 10.77
C VAL A 168 -3.43 -23.67 11.25
N GLU A 169 -3.88 -24.64 10.47
CA GLU A 169 -3.65 -26.06 10.73
C GLU A 169 -2.53 -26.59 9.84
N LYS A 170 -1.48 -27.16 10.45
CA LYS A 170 -0.32 -27.68 9.74
C LYS A 170 0.25 -28.89 10.49
N GLY A 171 0.38 -30.03 9.79
CA GLY A 171 0.90 -31.27 10.37
C GLY A 171 0.08 -31.77 11.59
N GLY A 172 -1.25 -31.62 11.56
CA GLY A 172 -2.14 -32.01 12.66
C GLY A 172 -2.08 -31.11 13.90
N ARG A 173 -1.32 -30.00 13.85
CA ARG A 173 -1.25 -28.99 14.91
C ARG A 173 -1.93 -27.70 14.46
N ARG A 174 -2.47 -26.97 15.43
CA ARG A 174 -3.13 -25.68 15.22
C ARG A 174 -2.27 -24.55 15.77
N PHE A 175 -2.03 -23.54 14.94
CA PHE A 175 -1.22 -22.37 15.25
C PHE A 175 -2.09 -21.12 15.28
N SER A 176 -1.83 -20.27 16.26
CA SER A 176 -2.41 -18.93 16.37
C SER A 176 -1.48 -17.94 15.67
N VAL A 177 -1.98 -17.25 14.65
CA VAL A 177 -1.22 -16.27 13.89
C VAL A 177 -1.87 -14.90 14.04
N PRO A 178 -1.22 -13.92 14.69
CA PRO A 178 -1.72 -12.55 14.74
C PRO A 178 -1.65 -11.91 13.35
N ILE A 179 -2.73 -11.26 12.94
CA ILE A 179 -2.83 -10.53 11.68
C ILE A 179 -3.32 -9.11 11.93
N SER A 180 -2.83 -8.20 11.10
CA SER A 180 -3.32 -6.82 11.02
C SER A 180 -4.28 -6.70 9.85
N LEU A 181 -5.31 -5.87 9.99
CA LEU A 181 -6.40 -5.73 9.04
C LEU A 181 -6.60 -4.28 8.63
N ARG A 182 -6.83 -4.07 7.34
CA ARG A 182 -7.21 -2.78 6.77
C ARG A 182 -8.49 -2.95 5.99
N TRP A 183 -9.50 -2.17 6.36
CA TRP A 183 -10.82 -2.22 5.77
C TRP A 183 -10.95 -1.08 4.78
N PHE A 184 -11.52 -1.35 3.61
CA PHE A 184 -11.76 -0.38 2.56
C PHE A 184 -13.22 -0.44 2.17
N GLY A 185 -13.92 0.66 2.38
CA GLY A 185 -15.33 0.80 2.08
C GLY A 185 -15.57 1.87 1.03
N ARG A 186 -16.78 1.88 0.49
CA ARG A 186 -17.24 2.94 -0.40
C ARG A 186 -17.82 4.08 0.44
N ALA A 187 -17.53 5.31 0.01
CA ALA A 187 -18.15 6.51 0.56
C ALA A 187 -18.50 7.48 -0.57
N LEU A 188 -19.53 8.28 -0.36
CA LEU A 188 -19.85 9.40 -1.24
C LEU A 188 -19.00 10.61 -0.88
N ALA A 189 -18.27 11.11 -1.86
CA ALA A 189 -17.58 12.39 -1.79
C ALA A 189 -18.27 13.43 -2.68
N LEU A 190 -18.19 14.70 -2.29
CA LEU A 190 -18.62 15.80 -3.15
C LEU A 190 -17.61 16.06 -4.27
N ARG A 191 -18.09 16.26 -5.50
CA ARG A 191 -17.28 16.70 -6.65
C ARG A 191 -16.99 18.20 -6.60
N SER A 192 -17.91 18.97 -6.06
CA SER A 192 -17.84 20.43 -5.94
C SER A 192 -18.37 20.89 -4.59
N SER A 193 -18.01 22.10 -4.17
CA SER A 193 -18.54 22.67 -2.94
C SER A 193 -20.05 22.89 -3.02
N VAL A 194 -20.75 22.59 -1.94
CA VAL A 194 -22.20 22.69 -1.80
C VAL A 194 -22.53 23.66 -0.67
N PRO A 195 -23.21 24.79 -0.95
CA PRO A 195 -23.65 25.71 0.08
C PRO A 195 -24.69 25.09 1.02
N ARG A 196 -24.75 25.58 2.26
CA ARG A 196 -25.85 25.27 3.19
C ARG A 196 -27.21 25.51 2.52
N GLY A 197 -28.15 24.59 2.73
CA GLY A 197 -29.50 24.70 2.21
C GLY A 197 -29.66 24.28 0.74
N LYS A 198 -28.56 24.01 0.01
CA LYS A 198 -28.63 23.46 -1.35
C LYS A 198 -29.06 22.00 -1.29
N ARG A 199 -29.90 21.59 -2.24
CA ARG A 199 -30.24 20.18 -2.47
C ARG A 199 -29.06 19.47 -3.14
N ILE A 200 -28.76 18.27 -2.67
CA ILE A 200 -27.71 17.41 -3.25
C ILE A 200 -28.25 16.78 -4.53
N GLU A 201 -27.51 16.98 -5.63
CA GLU A 201 -27.80 16.33 -6.92
C GLU A 201 -26.85 15.16 -7.17
N ALA A 202 -27.22 14.24 -8.05
CA ALA A 202 -26.35 13.12 -8.42
C ALA A 202 -25.04 13.60 -9.07
N SER A 203 -25.09 14.72 -9.81
CA SER A 203 -23.95 15.40 -10.41
C SER A 203 -22.96 15.96 -9.39
N ASP A 204 -23.41 16.25 -8.16
CA ASP A 204 -22.55 16.75 -7.08
C ASP A 204 -21.74 15.61 -6.42
N LEU A 205 -22.04 14.33 -6.74
CA LEU A 205 -21.55 13.17 -6.01
C LEU A 205 -20.59 12.29 -6.82
N GLN A 206 -19.66 11.66 -6.11
CA GLN A 206 -18.84 10.57 -6.62
C GLN A 206 -18.66 9.50 -5.54
N VAL A 207 -18.64 8.23 -5.96
CA VAL A 207 -18.29 7.11 -5.08
C VAL A 207 -16.76 7.00 -5.07
N VAL A 208 -16.17 6.99 -3.88
CA VAL A 208 -14.73 6.80 -3.67
C VAL A 208 -14.49 5.63 -2.73
N GLU A 209 -13.36 4.95 -2.91
CA GLU A 209 -12.87 3.96 -1.95
C GLU A 209 -12.05 4.67 -0.87
N VAL A 210 -12.33 4.36 0.38
CA VAL A 210 -11.71 4.99 1.54
C VAL A 210 -11.40 3.94 2.61
N ALA A 211 -10.33 4.18 3.37
CA ALA A 211 -9.98 3.33 4.50
C ALA A 211 -11.08 3.42 5.58
N TRP A 212 -11.85 2.34 5.74
CA TRP A 212 -12.97 2.26 6.66
C TRP A 212 -12.49 2.16 8.11
N ARG A 213 -13.14 2.90 8.99
CA ARG A 213 -12.93 2.85 10.44
C ARG A 213 -14.24 2.54 11.13
N GLN A 214 -14.19 1.94 12.31
CA GLN A 214 -15.38 1.48 13.03
C GLN A 214 -16.38 2.60 13.36
N ASP A 215 -15.89 3.84 13.48
CA ASP A 215 -16.66 5.06 13.71
C ASP A 215 -17.13 5.76 12.42
N ALA A 216 -16.71 5.27 11.25
CA ALA A 216 -17.07 5.85 9.97
C ALA A 216 -18.56 5.62 9.66
N ARG A 217 -19.36 6.68 9.77
CA ARG A 217 -20.78 6.70 9.37
C ARG A 217 -20.97 7.36 8.01
N TRP A 218 -20.16 6.94 7.03
CA TRP A 218 -20.25 7.47 5.68
C TRP A 218 -21.46 6.90 4.96
N ILE A 219 -22.07 7.73 4.13
CA ILE A 219 -23.09 7.29 3.18
C ILE A 219 -22.35 6.69 1.98
N SER A 220 -22.71 5.48 1.60
CA SER A 220 -22.10 4.76 0.46
C SER A 220 -23.00 4.69 -0.77
N ASP A 221 -24.32 4.79 -0.59
CA ASP A 221 -25.33 4.72 -1.64
C ASP A 221 -25.81 6.12 -2.09
N PRO A 222 -25.60 6.52 -3.36
CA PRO A 222 -26.08 7.79 -3.90
C PRO A 222 -27.57 8.05 -3.67
N ALA A 223 -28.42 7.03 -3.77
CA ALA A 223 -29.88 7.20 -3.62
C ALA A 223 -30.26 7.67 -2.20
N SER A 224 -29.43 7.38 -1.21
CA SER A 224 -29.59 7.83 0.17
C SER A 224 -29.24 9.32 0.39
N ALA A 225 -28.53 9.96 -0.56
CA ALA A 225 -28.08 11.35 -0.45
C ALA A 225 -28.75 12.29 -1.46
N VAL A 226 -29.07 11.81 -2.67
CA VAL A 226 -29.70 12.63 -3.73
C VAL A 226 -31.06 13.14 -3.26
N GLY A 227 -31.30 14.44 -3.43
CA GLY A 227 -32.54 15.10 -3.01
C GLY A 227 -32.57 15.53 -1.54
N ALA A 228 -31.60 15.11 -0.72
CA ALA A 228 -31.41 15.65 0.63
C ALA A 228 -30.86 17.08 0.58
N VAL A 229 -31.01 17.82 1.67
CA VAL A 229 -30.56 19.21 1.78
C VAL A 229 -29.31 19.30 2.67
N ALA A 230 -28.29 20.04 2.24
CA ALA A 230 -27.07 20.21 3.03
C ALA A 230 -27.35 21.07 4.28
N ARG A 231 -27.08 20.53 5.48
CA ARG A 231 -27.29 21.24 6.76
C ARG A 231 -26.31 22.38 7.00
N ARG A 232 -25.15 22.30 6.36
CA ARG A 232 -24.04 23.26 6.42
C ARG A 232 -23.38 23.36 5.05
N SER A 233 -22.50 24.34 4.86
CA SER A 233 -21.67 24.40 3.66
C SER A 233 -20.64 23.27 3.71
N LEU A 234 -20.52 22.54 2.60
CA LEU A 234 -19.65 21.38 2.44
C LEU A 234 -18.66 21.66 1.31
N ALA A 235 -17.40 21.30 1.51
CA ALA A 235 -16.36 21.52 0.51
C ALA A 235 -16.31 20.39 -0.53
N ALA A 236 -15.73 20.67 -1.70
CA ALA A 236 -15.34 19.62 -2.64
C ALA A 236 -14.42 18.59 -1.96
N GLY A 237 -14.62 17.31 -2.28
CA GLY A 237 -13.90 16.19 -1.67
C GLY A 237 -14.40 15.77 -0.28
N HIS A 238 -15.35 16.49 0.32
CA HIS A 238 -15.93 16.13 1.62
C HIS A 238 -16.68 14.81 1.54
N LEU A 239 -16.40 13.88 2.47
CA LEU A 239 -17.09 12.60 2.60
C LEU A 239 -18.41 12.78 3.35
N LEU A 240 -19.52 12.42 2.70
CA LEU A 240 -20.85 12.63 3.25
C LEU A 240 -21.15 11.65 4.39
N THR A 241 -21.66 12.21 5.48
CA THR A 241 -22.24 11.46 6.60
C THR A 241 -23.72 11.78 6.74
N GLY A 242 -24.46 10.95 7.46
CA GLY A 242 -25.87 11.24 7.78
C GLY A 242 -26.08 12.55 8.54
N GLY A 243 -25.06 13.05 9.26
CA GLY A 243 -25.13 14.32 9.97
C GLY A 243 -25.04 15.55 9.07
N ASP A 244 -24.53 15.40 7.86
CA ASP A 244 -24.37 16.50 6.89
C ASP A 244 -25.68 16.84 6.17
N LEU A 245 -26.63 15.90 6.17
CA LEU A 245 -27.83 15.97 5.36
C LEU A 245 -29.11 16.06 6.20
N GLU A 246 -30.04 16.86 5.73
CA GLU A 246 -31.41 16.89 6.19
C GLU A 246 -32.28 16.19 5.13
N ARG A 247 -32.99 15.13 5.53
CA ARG A 247 -33.93 14.47 4.62
C ARG A 247 -35.03 15.48 4.27
N SER A 248 -35.16 15.81 2.99
CA SER A 248 -36.29 16.62 2.55
C SER A 248 -37.57 15.80 2.73
N TRP A 249 -38.51 16.32 3.52
CA TRP A 249 -39.81 15.67 3.66
C TRP A 249 -40.51 15.66 2.30
N ALA A 250 -40.98 14.49 1.87
CA ALA A 250 -41.70 14.32 0.61
C ALA A 250 -43.01 15.13 0.55
N VAL A 251 -43.48 15.63 1.70
CA VAL A 251 -44.70 16.41 1.85
C VAL A 251 -44.36 17.72 2.53
N ARG A 252 -44.63 18.84 1.85
CA ARG A 252 -44.57 20.17 2.47
C ARG A 252 -45.85 20.43 3.27
N ARG A 253 -45.74 21.19 4.37
CA ARG A 253 -46.90 21.65 5.14
C ARG A 253 -47.85 22.40 4.19
N GLY A 254 -49.06 21.87 3.98
CA GLY A 254 -50.06 22.42 3.05
C GLY A 254 -50.24 21.65 1.72
N GLN A 255 -49.46 20.60 1.47
CA GLN A 255 -49.61 19.78 0.27
C GLN A 255 -50.71 18.73 0.46
N THR A 256 -51.78 18.84 -0.33
CA THR A 256 -52.86 17.84 -0.38
C THR A 256 -52.40 16.68 -1.26
N LEU A 257 -52.45 15.46 -0.72
CA LEU A 257 -52.25 14.24 -1.49
C LEU A 257 -53.58 13.92 -2.19
N LEU A 258 -53.56 13.88 -3.53
CA LEU A 258 -54.68 13.44 -4.36
C LEU A 258 -54.78 11.92 -4.36
#